data_AF-A0AAP2DK83-F1
#
_entry.id   AF-A0AAP2DK83-F1
#
_cell.length_a   1.000
_cell.length_b   1.000
_cell.length_c   1.000
_cell.angle_alpha   90.00
_cell.angle_beta   90.00
_cell.angle_gamma   90.00
#
_symmetry.space_group_name_H-M   'P 1'
#
loop_
_entity.id
_entity.type
_entity.pdbx_description
1 polymer ?
#
loop_
_entity_poly.entity_id
_entity_poly.type
_entity_poly.pdbx_seq_one_letter_code
_entity_poly.pdbx_strand_id
1 'polypeptide(L)'
;MTQSLSWEEKVVRKLTITVSCLLISSFVLGQALTPSPDKKITLQQGVMRFDDLINKLSEVTGLNFIYSSNKIETGKKVSASFRNHSLEEVFVMLGKQMNLTFKRRDSYVIILRNATPKVAASRPKPVEQPSAPEKIEPAPDIDERHIVAFASPSLKLTEDPGELLSREYFKERLHHYFDTGLLAKVPMRELRKINVNNSHRGWFFSLGLAVNNYSAGPEMQLGVRSLYVTLGRRFLKEGTMTAYGLGSSFLLSHNFSLNPSYTYGVLRQDERNIISQKGILFGSRMKVGEHQLKLMLQYAVDEKISVRVGPTFSHLVMRRLDYFAQSIELATMASPAQAGQTTTRFDYYYQVEPSQPSGVRMLAIYTENTYSRIGWEAGVALRLNFSQRK
;
A
#
# COMPACT_ATOMS: atom_id res chain seq x y z
N MET A 1 42.14 39.58 12.31
CA MET A 1 41.16 39.94 13.36
C MET A 1 39.93 39.06 13.20
N THR A 2 39.80 38.00 13.99
CA THR A 2 38.60 37.14 14.01
C THR A 2 37.56 37.77 14.92
N GLN A 3 36.51 38.37 14.35
CA GLN A 3 35.38 38.87 15.13
C GLN A 3 34.72 37.70 15.86
N SER A 4 34.60 37.80 17.18
CA SER A 4 33.93 36.79 18.00
C SER A 4 32.42 36.89 17.78
N LEU A 5 31.81 35.82 17.28
CA LEU A 5 30.35 35.73 17.16
C LEU A 5 29.67 35.99 18.51
N SER A 6 28.54 36.68 18.46
CA SER A 6 27.71 36.99 19.62
C SER A 6 27.18 35.70 20.26
N TRP A 7 26.75 35.77 21.52
CA TRP A 7 26.20 34.61 22.24
C TRP A 7 24.95 34.04 21.53
N GLU A 8 24.12 34.91 20.95
CA GLU A 8 22.90 34.53 20.24
C GLU A 8 23.23 33.75 18.96
N GLU A 9 24.23 34.19 18.21
CA GLU A 9 24.71 33.50 17.00
C GLU A 9 25.29 32.12 17.33
N LYS A 10 25.95 31.98 18.48
CA LYS A 10 26.46 30.67 18.94
C LYS A 10 25.31 29.72 19.29
N VAL A 11 24.22 30.21 19.88
CA VAL A 11 23.04 29.41 20.21
C VAL A 11 22.30 29.00 18.94
N VAL A 12 22.06 29.94 18.01
CA VAL A 12 21.41 29.65 16.73
C VAL A 12 22.24 28.65 15.93
N ARG A 13 23.55 28.84 15.82
CA ARG A 13 24.42 27.89 15.10
C ARG A 13 24.37 26.49 15.70
N LYS A 14 24.39 26.36 17.04
CA LYS A 14 24.24 25.06 17.70
C LYS A 14 22.86 24.45 17.44
N LEU A 15 21.78 25.23 17.53
CA LEU A 15 20.42 24.76 17.27
C LEU A 15 20.27 24.29 15.81
N THR A 16 20.77 25.06 14.84
CA THR A 16 20.71 24.73 13.42
C THR A 16 21.48 23.44 13.12
N ILE A 17 22.68 23.27 13.68
CA ILE A 17 23.45 22.02 13.55
C ILE A 17 22.67 20.85 14.16
N THR A 18 22.11 21.00 15.35
CA THR A 18 21.33 19.94 16.01
C THR A 18 20.07 19.57 15.22
N VAL A 19 19.35 20.55 14.67
CA VAL A 19 18.17 20.33 13.82
C VAL A 19 18.56 19.68 12.49
N SER A 20 19.65 20.12 11.86
CA SER A 20 20.20 19.48 10.66
C SER A 20 20.64 18.03 10.93
N CYS A 21 21.28 17.75 12.06
CA CYS A 21 21.64 16.38 12.47
C CYS A 21 20.40 15.52 12.75
N LEU A 22 19.38 16.07 13.41
CA LEU A 22 18.10 15.39 13.63
C LEU A 22 17.38 15.08 12.32
N LEU A 23 17.35 16.02 11.38
CA LEU A 23 16.79 15.81 10.04
C LEU A 23 17.55 14.71 9.29
N ILE A 24 18.90 14.74 9.28
CA ILE A 24 19.73 13.71 8.64
C ILE A 24 19.49 12.34 9.29
N SER A 25 19.42 12.26 10.63
CA SER A 25 19.14 11.00 11.33
C SER A 25 17.75 10.43 10.99
N SER A 26 16.77 11.30 10.74
CA SER A 26 15.42 10.91 10.35
C SER A 26 15.38 10.31 8.92
N PHE A 27 16.25 10.79 8.02
CA PHE A 27 16.43 10.21 6.68
C PHE A 27 17.14 8.86 6.70
N VAL A 28 18.04 8.62 7.65
CA VAL A 28 18.76 7.33 7.77
C VAL A 28 17.89 6.25 8.43
N LEU A 29 17.01 6.61 9.36
CA LEU A 29 16.10 5.68 10.03
C LEU A 29 14.86 5.29 9.20
N GLY A 30 14.58 6.01 8.10
CA GLY A 30 13.44 5.76 7.21
C GLY A 30 13.66 4.65 6.17
N GLN A 31 14.82 3.98 6.16
CA GLN A 31 14.97 2.75 5.41
C GLN A 31 14.19 1.65 6.15
N ALA A 32 12.91 1.50 5.80
CA ALA A 32 12.16 0.30 6.06
C ALA A 32 13.06 -0.89 5.77
N LEU A 33 13.15 -1.83 6.72
CA LEU A 33 13.86 -3.10 6.65
C LEU A 33 13.68 -3.73 5.26
N THR A 34 14.53 -3.36 4.30
CA THR A 34 14.71 -4.14 3.10
C THR A 34 15.40 -5.40 3.61
N PRO A 35 14.78 -6.59 3.48
CA PRO A 35 15.44 -7.81 3.89
C PRO A 35 16.74 -7.89 3.11
N SER A 36 17.85 -7.68 3.83
CA SER A 36 19.18 -7.62 3.26
C SER A 36 19.38 -8.85 2.38
N PRO A 37 19.77 -8.67 1.10
CA PRO A 37 20.02 -9.80 0.20
C PRO A 37 21.06 -10.78 0.77
N ASP A 38 21.86 -10.36 1.74
CA ASP A 38 22.91 -11.17 2.37
C ASP A 38 22.47 -11.92 3.65
N LYS A 39 21.18 -11.90 4.01
CA LYS A 39 20.69 -12.64 5.18
C LYS A 39 20.76 -14.15 4.91
N LYS A 40 21.79 -14.80 5.45
CA LYS A 40 21.99 -16.24 5.40
C LYS A 40 20.93 -16.99 6.19
N ILE A 41 20.27 -17.94 5.55
CA ILE A 41 19.17 -18.73 6.09
C ILE A 41 19.73 -20.02 6.68
N THR A 42 19.38 -20.29 7.92
CA THR A 42 19.63 -21.58 8.58
C THR A 42 18.31 -22.14 9.07
N LEU A 43 17.85 -23.22 8.45
CA LEU A 43 16.62 -23.93 8.76
C LEU A 43 16.93 -25.43 8.76
N GLN A 44 16.86 -26.06 9.93
CA GLN A 44 17.23 -27.46 10.13
C GLN A 44 15.99 -28.30 10.45
N GLN A 45 15.10 -28.44 9.48
CA GLN A 45 13.88 -29.25 9.63
C GLN A 45 13.81 -30.24 8.48
N GLY A 46 14.31 -31.46 8.72
CA GLY A 46 14.50 -32.53 7.73
C GLY A 46 13.50 -32.57 6.57
N VAL A 47 12.41 -33.34 6.70
CA VAL A 47 11.37 -33.44 5.67
C VAL A 47 10.10 -32.78 6.18
N MET A 48 9.57 -31.80 5.43
CA MET A 48 8.35 -31.08 5.81
C MET A 48 7.45 -30.82 4.60
N ARG A 49 6.19 -30.44 4.82
CA ARG A 49 5.29 -30.08 3.73
C ARG A 49 5.68 -28.74 3.12
N PHE A 50 5.42 -28.58 1.83
CA PHE A 50 5.81 -27.37 1.10
C PHE A 50 5.10 -26.11 1.59
N ASP A 51 3.82 -26.21 1.96
CA ASP A 51 3.06 -25.10 2.58
C ASP A 51 3.69 -24.63 3.90
N ASP A 52 4.01 -25.57 4.79
CA ASP A 52 4.67 -25.27 6.07
C ASP A 52 6.05 -24.62 5.87
N LEU A 53 6.78 -25.05 4.83
CA LEU A 53 8.10 -24.49 4.50
C LEU A 53 7.99 -23.04 4.04
N ILE A 54 7.04 -22.75 3.15
CA ILE A 54 6.83 -21.39 2.63
C ILE A 54 6.42 -20.44 3.76
N ASN A 55 5.57 -20.90 4.69
CA ASN A 55 5.20 -20.11 5.86
C ASN A 55 6.41 -19.80 6.76
N LYS A 56 7.28 -20.78 7.01
CA LYS A 56 8.52 -20.56 7.79
C LYS A 56 9.53 -19.67 7.06
N LEU A 57 9.66 -19.81 5.75
CA LEU A 57 10.51 -18.91 4.97
C LEU A 57 9.97 -17.48 5.00
N SER A 58 8.65 -17.30 4.95
CA SER A 58 8.01 -15.99 5.12
C SER A 58 8.35 -15.39 6.47
N GLU A 59 8.23 -16.16 7.56
CA GLU A 59 8.56 -15.73 8.92
C GLU A 59 10.04 -15.34 9.08
N VAL A 60 10.97 -16.15 8.55
CA VAL A 60 12.41 -15.92 8.69
C VAL A 60 12.90 -14.75 7.83
N THR A 61 12.31 -14.56 6.65
CA THR A 61 12.77 -13.57 5.65
C THR A 61 11.93 -12.29 5.60
N GLY A 62 10.71 -12.30 6.14
CA GLY A 62 9.74 -11.21 6.02
C GLY A 62 9.17 -11.04 4.60
N LEU A 63 9.35 -12.03 3.72
CA LEU A 63 8.89 -11.98 2.33
C LEU A 63 7.54 -12.66 2.15
N ASN A 64 6.68 -12.05 1.34
CA ASN A 64 5.37 -12.62 1.01
C ASN A 64 5.45 -13.54 -0.21
N PHE A 65 5.08 -14.80 -0.06
CA PHE A 65 5.09 -15.77 -1.15
C PHE A 65 3.72 -15.87 -1.81
N ILE A 66 3.69 -15.71 -3.14
CA ILE A 66 2.47 -15.76 -3.95
C ILE A 66 2.56 -16.95 -4.90
N TYR A 67 1.59 -17.86 -4.79
CA TYR A 67 1.53 -19.07 -5.62
C TYR A 67 0.09 -19.53 -5.85
N SER A 68 -0.11 -20.36 -6.87
CA SER A 68 -1.44 -20.88 -7.23
C SER A 68 -1.58 -22.32 -6.72
N SER A 69 -2.46 -22.53 -5.73
CA SER A 69 -2.66 -23.82 -5.05
C SER A 69 -3.14 -24.94 -5.98
N ASN A 70 -3.82 -24.60 -7.09
CA ASN A 70 -4.24 -25.57 -8.10
C ASN A 70 -3.13 -25.99 -9.08
N LYS A 71 -1.98 -25.30 -9.07
CA LYS A 71 -0.84 -25.62 -9.95
C LYS A 71 0.35 -26.20 -9.20
N ILE A 72 0.45 -25.91 -7.91
CA ILE A 72 1.57 -26.28 -7.05
C ILE A 72 1.06 -27.22 -5.96
N GLU A 73 1.64 -28.40 -5.89
CA GLU A 73 1.30 -29.43 -4.91
C GLU A 73 1.82 -29.04 -3.53
N THR A 74 1.02 -28.31 -2.76
CA THR A 74 1.38 -27.79 -1.42
C THR A 74 1.58 -28.89 -0.38
N GLY A 75 0.86 -30.01 -0.51
CA GLY A 75 0.98 -31.16 0.38
C GLY A 75 2.22 -32.03 0.13
N LYS A 76 3.00 -31.76 -0.94
CA LYS A 76 4.18 -32.55 -1.25
C LYS A 76 5.27 -32.30 -0.21
N LYS A 77 5.90 -33.38 0.23
CA LYS A 77 7.00 -33.35 1.20
C LYS A 77 8.29 -32.94 0.49
N VAL A 78 8.98 -31.95 1.07
CA VAL A 78 10.25 -31.40 0.59
C VAL A 78 11.32 -31.49 1.68
N SER A 79 12.57 -31.63 1.27
CA SER A 79 13.69 -31.64 2.20
C SER A 79 14.14 -30.21 2.47
N ALA A 80 14.01 -29.77 3.72
CA ALA A 80 14.24 -28.39 4.16
C ALA A 80 15.38 -28.33 5.19
N SER A 81 16.55 -28.81 4.79
CA SER A 81 17.78 -28.67 5.55
C SER A 81 18.71 -27.68 4.87
N PHE A 82 18.64 -26.42 5.30
CA PHE A 82 19.47 -25.33 4.81
C PHE A 82 20.36 -24.84 5.94
N ARG A 83 21.68 -24.81 5.75
CA ARG A 83 22.60 -24.23 6.73
C ARG A 83 23.46 -23.19 6.03
N ASN A 84 23.33 -21.93 6.44
CA ASN A 84 24.14 -20.83 5.93
C ASN A 84 24.00 -20.57 4.42
N HIS A 85 22.81 -20.79 3.86
CA HIS A 85 22.53 -20.56 2.44
C HIS A 85 21.94 -19.18 2.17
N SER A 86 22.25 -18.60 1.02
CA SER A 86 21.53 -17.41 0.54
C SER A 86 20.09 -17.78 0.16
N LEU A 87 19.20 -16.80 0.17
CA LEU A 87 17.79 -17.03 -0.19
C LEU A 87 17.66 -17.52 -1.64
N GLU A 88 18.48 -16.98 -2.54
CA GLU A 88 18.53 -17.35 -3.95
C GLU A 88 19.00 -18.80 -4.12
N GLU A 89 19.99 -19.27 -3.34
CA GLU A 89 20.39 -20.68 -3.32
C GLU A 89 19.26 -21.60 -2.84
N VAL A 90 18.56 -21.20 -1.77
CA VAL A 90 17.40 -21.94 -1.26
C VAL A 90 16.32 -22.06 -2.33
N PHE A 91 16.04 -20.99 -3.08
CA PHE A 91 15.09 -21.02 -4.20
C PHE A 91 15.53 -21.94 -5.33
N VAL A 92 16.82 -21.97 -5.67
CA VAL A 92 17.33 -22.90 -6.70
C VAL A 92 17.17 -24.35 -6.24
N MET A 93 17.46 -24.65 -4.96
CA MET A 93 17.31 -25.99 -4.40
C MET A 93 15.84 -26.45 -4.40
N LEU A 94 14.93 -25.59 -3.92
CA LEU A 94 13.51 -25.87 -3.91
C LEU A 94 12.93 -25.96 -5.33
N GLY A 95 13.43 -25.12 -6.24
CA GLY A 95 13.05 -25.12 -7.64
C GLY A 95 13.36 -26.45 -8.31
N LYS A 96 14.50 -27.06 -8.00
CA LYS A 96 14.88 -28.39 -8.50
C LYS A 96 14.01 -29.51 -7.92
N GLN A 97 13.76 -29.49 -6.61
CA GLN A 97 12.97 -30.55 -5.94
C GLN A 97 11.50 -30.57 -6.38
N MET A 98 10.93 -29.39 -6.62
CA MET A 98 9.51 -29.22 -6.90
C MET A 98 9.20 -28.88 -8.36
N ASN A 99 10.23 -28.76 -9.20
CA ASN A 99 10.13 -28.27 -10.57
C ASN A 99 9.43 -26.89 -10.67
N LEU A 100 9.90 -25.95 -9.85
CA LEU A 100 9.37 -24.59 -9.72
C LEU A 100 10.41 -23.54 -10.10
N THR A 101 9.94 -22.34 -10.46
CA THR A 101 10.75 -21.13 -10.61
C THR A 101 10.27 -20.08 -9.62
N PHE A 102 11.22 -19.46 -8.92
CA PHE A 102 10.96 -18.37 -7.99
C PHE A 102 11.39 -17.05 -8.63
N LYS A 103 10.50 -16.05 -8.64
CA LYS A 103 10.80 -14.69 -9.11
C LYS A 103 10.59 -13.69 -7.98
N ARG A 104 11.67 -13.07 -7.51
CA ARG A 104 11.63 -12.03 -6.47
C ARG A 104 11.27 -10.67 -7.08
N ARG A 105 10.39 -9.93 -6.42
CA ARG A 105 10.06 -8.52 -6.71
C ARG A 105 9.85 -7.80 -5.37
N ASP A 106 10.81 -6.95 -5.00
CA ASP A 106 10.79 -6.17 -3.76
C ASP A 106 10.47 -7.02 -2.51
N SER A 107 9.25 -6.92 -1.98
CA SER A 107 8.75 -7.58 -0.77
C SER A 107 7.96 -8.88 -1.03
N TYR A 108 7.82 -9.30 -2.29
CA TYR A 108 7.09 -10.52 -2.64
C TYR A 108 7.88 -11.45 -3.58
N VAL A 109 7.60 -12.75 -3.46
CA VAL A 109 8.21 -13.81 -4.27
C VAL A 109 7.10 -14.58 -4.97
N ILE A 110 7.15 -14.61 -6.30
CA ILE A 110 6.18 -15.33 -7.14
C ILE A 110 6.73 -16.72 -7.46
N ILE A 111 5.95 -17.75 -7.15
CA ILE A 111 6.31 -19.16 -7.42
C ILE A 111 5.53 -19.66 -8.65
N LEU A 112 6.26 -20.16 -9.65
CA LEU A 112 5.72 -20.63 -10.93
C LEU A 112 6.09 -22.10 -11.14
N ARG A 113 5.19 -22.90 -11.69
CA ARG A 113 5.51 -24.28 -12.12
C ARG A 113 6.25 -24.24 -13.44
N ASN A 114 7.36 -24.98 -13.53
CA ASN A 114 8.08 -25.12 -14.78
C ASN A 114 7.30 -26.07 -15.70
N ALA A 115 7.18 -25.71 -16.97
CA ALA A 115 6.65 -26.63 -17.97
C ALA A 115 7.59 -27.85 -18.02
N THR A 116 7.06 -29.05 -17.81
CA THR A 116 7.83 -30.28 -18.02
C THR A 116 8.28 -30.30 -19.48
N PRO A 117 9.58 -30.54 -19.77
CA PRO A 117 10.02 -30.70 -21.15
C PRO A 117 9.27 -31.89 -21.74
N LYS A 118 8.51 -31.65 -22.80
CA LYS A 118 7.93 -32.70 -23.66
C LYS A 118 9.13 -33.49 -24.18
N VAL A 119 9.41 -34.64 -23.58
CA VAL A 119 10.36 -35.61 -24.11
C VAL A 119 9.85 -35.95 -25.50
N ALA A 120 10.57 -35.50 -26.53
CA ALA A 120 10.31 -35.88 -27.91
C ALA A 120 10.49 -37.39 -27.99
N ALA A 121 9.38 -38.12 -28.09
CA ALA A 121 9.39 -39.55 -28.30
C ALA A 121 10.14 -39.84 -29.60
N SER A 122 11.34 -40.39 -29.49
CA SER A 122 12.07 -40.99 -30.58
C SER A 122 11.25 -42.18 -31.10
N ARG A 123 10.87 -42.07 -32.37
CA ARG A 123 10.07 -43.03 -33.13
C ARG A 123 10.87 -44.32 -33.37
N PRO A 124 10.46 -45.51 -32.93
CA PRO A 124 10.98 -46.76 -33.46
C PRO A 124 10.30 -47.09 -34.80
N LYS A 125 11.04 -47.76 -35.69
CA LYS A 125 10.59 -48.25 -37.00
C LYS A 125 9.40 -49.24 -36.89
N PRO A 126 8.56 -49.34 -37.93
CA PRO A 126 7.40 -50.22 -37.95
C PRO A 126 7.80 -51.68 -38.25
N VAL A 127 7.23 -52.62 -37.50
CA VAL A 127 7.15 -54.04 -37.85
C VAL A 127 5.67 -54.43 -37.78
N GLU A 128 5.25 -55.18 -38.79
CA GLU A 128 3.88 -55.62 -39.08
C GLU A 128 3.22 -56.43 -37.94
N GLN A 129 1.90 -56.20 -37.84
CA GLN A 129 0.79 -56.92 -37.18
C GLN A 129 0.75 -58.45 -37.41
N PRO A 130 -0.23 -59.25 -36.87
CA PRO A 130 -1.42 -58.94 -36.02
C PRO A 130 -1.74 -59.95 -34.87
N SER A 131 -2.62 -59.59 -33.92
CA SER A 131 -3.94 -60.24 -33.67
C SER A 131 -4.57 -60.01 -32.27
N ALA A 132 -5.90 -59.81 -32.30
CA ALA A 132 -6.93 -59.93 -31.26
C ALA A 132 -7.12 -58.84 -30.16
N PRO A 133 -8.38 -58.43 -29.87
CA PRO A 133 -8.70 -57.37 -28.91
C PRO A 133 -8.92 -57.91 -27.49
N GLU A 134 -8.23 -57.33 -26.51
CA GLU A 134 -8.49 -57.54 -25.09
C GLU A 134 -9.48 -56.48 -24.58
N LYS A 135 -10.53 -56.95 -23.92
CA LYS A 135 -11.67 -56.21 -23.40
C LYS A 135 -11.24 -55.44 -22.14
N ILE A 136 -11.12 -54.12 -22.23
CA ILE A 136 -10.79 -53.26 -21.09
C ILE A 136 -12.07 -52.93 -20.30
N GLU A 137 -12.05 -53.30 -19.02
CA GLU A 137 -13.05 -52.98 -18.00
C GLU A 137 -13.03 -51.47 -17.65
N PRO A 138 -14.18 -50.80 -17.48
CA PRO A 138 -14.19 -49.39 -17.11
C PRO A 138 -13.83 -49.20 -15.63
N ALA A 139 -12.99 -48.19 -15.36
CA ALA A 139 -12.58 -47.76 -14.03
C ALA A 139 -13.76 -47.27 -13.17
N PRO A 140 -13.70 -47.39 -11.84
CA PRO A 140 -14.81 -47.04 -10.96
C PRO A 140 -15.10 -45.55 -10.92
N ASP A 141 -16.40 -45.28 -10.85
CA ASP A 141 -17.07 -43.99 -10.75
C ASP A 141 -16.59 -43.21 -9.51
N ILE A 142 -16.09 -42.00 -9.71
CA ILE A 142 -15.69 -41.12 -8.61
C ILE A 142 -16.92 -40.32 -8.20
N ASP A 143 -17.45 -40.62 -7.01
CA ASP A 143 -18.61 -39.98 -6.40
C ASP A 143 -18.36 -38.47 -6.13
N GLU A 144 -18.93 -37.60 -6.97
CA GLU A 144 -18.81 -36.14 -6.89
C GLU A 144 -19.68 -35.51 -5.77
N ARG A 145 -20.29 -36.29 -4.87
CA ARG A 145 -21.19 -35.76 -3.82
C ARG A 145 -20.50 -35.03 -2.65
N HIS A 146 -19.19 -34.80 -2.70
CA HIS A 146 -18.46 -34.11 -1.62
C HIS A 146 -17.58 -32.96 -2.14
N ILE A 147 -18.16 -31.98 -2.83
CA ILE A 147 -17.54 -30.65 -2.94
C ILE A 147 -18.01 -29.84 -1.73
N VAL A 148 -17.28 -29.98 -0.62
CA VAL A 148 -17.39 -29.05 0.51
C VAL A 148 -16.76 -27.74 0.07
N ALA A 149 -17.59 -26.70 -0.10
CA ALA A 149 -17.11 -25.34 -0.27
C ALA A 149 -16.34 -24.93 0.99
N PHE A 150 -15.02 -25.04 0.95
CA PHE A 150 -14.17 -24.43 1.97
C PHE A 150 -14.31 -22.91 1.82
N ALA A 151 -15.08 -22.30 2.70
CA ALA A 151 -14.95 -20.89 3.01
C ALA A 151 -13.47 -20.66 3.33
N SER A 152 -12.76 -19.95 2.44
CA SER A 152 -11.37 -19.56 2.68
C SER A 152 -11.28 -18.94 4.07
N PRO A 153 -10.41 -19.44 4.96
CA PRO A 153 -10.22 -18.81 6.25
C PRO A 153 -9.82 -17.36 5.97
N SER A 154 -10.57 -16.44 6.56
CA SER A 154 -10.34 -15.02 6.49
C SER A 154 -8.85 -14.74 6.65
N LEU A 155 -8.30 -14.04 5.65
CA LEU A 155 -6.93 -13.52 5.67
C LEU A 155 -6.78 -12.74 6.99
N LYS A 156 -6.14 -13.34 7.99
CA LYS A 156 -5.70 -12.62 9.17
C LYS A 156 -4.55 -11.75 8.70
N LEU A 157 -4.89 -10.52 8.30
CA LEU A 157 -3.94 -9.43 8.16
C LEU A 157 -3.21 -9.39 9.51
N THR A 158 -1.91 -9.63 9.49
CA THR A 158 -1.07 -9.53 10.68
C THR A 158 -1.27 -8.12 11.25
N GLU A 159 -1.98 -8.04 12.37
CA GLU A 159 -2.32 -6.80 13.06
C GLU A 159 -1.02 -6.08 13.39
N ASP A 160 -0.86 -4.89 12.82
CA ASP A 160 0.21 -3.99 13.19
C ASP A 160 0.00 -3.62 14.68
N PRO A 161 0.99 -3.75 15.57
CA PRO A 161 0.81 -3.44 17.00
C PRO A 161 0.32 -2.00 17.29
N GLY A 162 0.30 -1.10 16.29
CA GLY A 162 -0.37 0.20 16.37
C GLY A 162 -1.90 0.19 16.20
N GLU A 163 -2.49 -0.92 15.73
CA GLU A 163 -3.93 -1.02 15.36
C GLU A 163 -4.83 -1.20 16.60
N LEU A 164 -4.32 -1.82 17.67
CA LEU A 164 -5.05 -2.10 18.92
C LEU A 164 -5.45 -0.86 19.73
N LEU A 165 -4.82 0.30 19.48
CA LEU A 165 -5.16 1.56 20.18
C LEU A 165 -6.19 2.42 19.43
N SER A 166 -6.63 2.03 18.23
CA SER A 166 -7.20 3.00 17.28
C SER A 166 -8.71 2.91 17.01
N ARG A 167 -9.35 1.75 17.25
CA ARG A 167 -10.73 1.54 16.75
C ARG A 167 -11.83 1.90 17.74
N GLU A 168 -11.77 1.39 18.97
CA GLU A 168 -12.79 1.65 19.99
C GLU A 168 -12.57 2.99 20.69
N TYR A 169 -11.31 3.29 21.04
CA TYR A 169 -10.96 4.53 21.75
C TYR A 169 -11.24 5.81 20.92
N PHE A 170 -11.05 5.74 19.60
CA PHE A 170 -11.23 6.90 18.72
C PHE A 170 -12.71 7.14 18.37
N LYS A 171 -13.50 6.07 18.22
CA LYS A 171 -14.92 6.15 17.84
C LYS A 171 -15.79 6.72 18.95
N GLU A 172 -15.52 6.38 20.21
CA GLU A 172 -16.34 6.83 21.34
C GLU A 172 -15.97 8.22 21.88
N ARG A 173 -14.70 8.65 21.81
CA ARG A 173 -14.28 9.92 22.44
C ARG A 173 -13.93 11.04 21.47
N LEU A 174 -13.38 10.76 20.29
CA LEU A 174 -12.81 11.81 19.44
C LEU A 174 -13.75 12.33 18.34
N HIS A 175 -14.74 11.54 17.91
CA HIS A 175 -15.74 11.96 16.91
C HIS A 175 -16.38 13.32 17.24
N HIS A 176 -16.70 13.58 18.52
CA HIS A 176 -17.30 14.85 18.95
C HIS A 176 -16.40 16.08 18.74
N TYR A 177 -15.08 15.90 18.68
CA TYR A 177 -14.14 16.99 18.47
C TYR A 177 -13.87 17.30 16.99
N PHE A 178 -14.28 16.41 16.08
CA PHE A 178 -14.07 16.55 14.63
C PHE A 178 -15.37 16.78 13.84
N ASP A 179 -16.49 17.06 14.53
CA ASP A 179 -17.72 17.49 13.87
C ASP A 179 -17.49 18.81 13.11
N THR A 180 -17.78 18.81 11.81
CA THR A 180 -17.65 20.00 10.96
C THR A 180 -18.56 21.15 11.41
N GLY A 181 -19.63 20.84 12.16
CA GLY A 181 -20.48 21.83 12.82
C GLY A 181 -19.77 22.60 13.95
N LEU A 182 -18.67 22.10 14.48
CA LEU A 182 -17.90 22.75 15.55
C LEU A 182 -17.20 24.01 15.04
N LEU A 183 -16.76 24.03 13.78
CA LEU A 183 -16.21 25.23 13.11
C LEU A 183 -17.26 26.34 12.98
N ALA A 184 -18.52 26.00 12.73
CA ALA A 184 -19.62 26.96 12.66
C ALA A 184 -19.97 27.55 14.03
N LYS A 185 -19.67 26.82 15.12
CA LYS A 185 -19.91 27.24 16.51
C LYS A 185 -18.73 27.99 17.14
N VAL A 186 -17.60 28.16 16.44
CA VAL A 186 -16.47 28.88 17.00
C VAL A 186 -16.84 30.38 17.12
N PRO A 187 -16.85 30.94 18.35
CA PRO A 187 -17.23 32.33 18.55
C PRO A 187 -16.15 33.24 17.96
N MET A 188 -16.38 33.74 16.74
CA MET A 188 -15.46 34.62 16.02
C MET A 188 -15.05 35.86 16.81
N ARG A 189 -15.89 36.30 17.77
CA ARG A 189 -15.55 37.38 18.70
C ARG A 189 -14.41 37.02 19.67
N GLU A 190 -14.35 35.80 20.16
CA GLU A 190 -13.27 35.35 21.07
C GLU A 190 -11.97 35.05 20.30
N LEU A 191 -12.07 34.48 19.10
CA LEU A 191 -10.91 34.33 18.21
C LEU A 191 -10.25 35.67 17.86
N ARG A 192 -11.05 36.74 17.72
CA ARG A 192 -10.51 38.09 17.53
C ARG A 192 -9.69 38.55 18.74
N LYS A 193 -10.10 38.23 19.98
CA LYS A 193 -9.40 38.63 21.22
C LYS A 193 -8.01 37.99 21.34
N ILE A 194 -7.84 36.76 20.87
CA ILE A 194 -6.58 36.01 20.96
C ILE A 194 -5.48 36.58 20.03
N ASN A 195 -5.82 37.47 19.09
CA ASN A 195 -4.87 38.01 18.11
C ASN A 195 -4.94 39.54 17.91
N VAL A 196 -5.56 40.29 18.84
CA VAL A 196 -5.84 41.75 18.65
C VAL A 196 -4.56 42.57 18.56
N ASN A 197 -3.49 42.19 19.26
CA ASN A 197 -2.28 42.99 19.34
C ASN A 197 -1.19 42.59 18.32
N ASN A 198 -1.52 41.70 17.39
CA ASN A 198 -0.59 41.29 16.34
C ASN A 198 -0.71 42.29 15.19
N SER A 199 0.12 43.34 15.25
CA SER A 199 0.22 44.41 14.24
C SER A 199 0.54 43.90 12.82
N HIS A 200 0.90 42.62 12.68
CA HIS A 200 1.16 41.96 11.41
C HIS A 200 -0.13 41.44 10.73
N ARG A 201 -1.08 42.33 10.45
CA ARG A 201 -2.29 42.06 9.62
C ARG A 201 -1.99 41.84 8.13
N GLY A 202 -0.75 41.53 7.81
CA GLY A 202 -0.31 41.36 6.45
C GLY A 202 -0.80 40.09 5.81
N TRP A 203 -1.16 40.21 4.53
CA TRP A 203 -1.09 39.09 3.62
C TRP A 203 0.33 38.54 3.62
N PHE A 204 0.45 37.23 3.67
CA PHE A 204 1.70 36.52 3.50
C PHE A 204 1.52 35.40 2.49
N PHE A 205 2.62 35.08 1.82
CA PHE A 205 2.80 33.89 1.01
C PHE A 205 3.96 33.09 1.59
N SER A 206 3.83 31.78 1.64
CA SER A 206 4.88 30.88 2.08
C SER A 206 4.99 29.71 1.11
N LEU A 207 6.19 29.34 0.72
CA LEU A 207 6.47 28.17 -0.12
C LEU A 207 7.61 27.38 0.50
N GLY A 208 7.41 26.10 0.74
CA GLY A 208 8.38 25.27 1.44
C GLY A 208 8.28 23.79 1.09
N LEU A 209 9.16 23.02 1.71
CA LEU A 209 9.14 21.57 1.69
C LEU A 209 8.68 21.06 3.05
N ALA A 210 7.83 20.05 3.05
CA ALA A 210 7.37 19.33 4.24
C ALA A 210 7.70 17.85 4.10
N VAL A 211 8.08 17.23 5.21
CA VAL A 211 8.36 15.80 5.36
C VAL A 211 7.58 15.29 6.56
N ASN A 212 6.96 14.13 6.42
CA ASN A 212 6.30 13.40 7.50
C ASN A 212 6.65 11.90 7.41
N ASN A 213 6.03 11.07 8.27
CA ASN A 213 6.35 9.65 8.39
C ASN A 213 6.24 8.83 7.08
N TYR A 214 5.49 9.30 6.08
CA TYR A 214 5.14 8.52 4.89
C TYR A 214 5.24 9.29 3.58
N SER A 215 5.60 10.57 3.62
CA SER A 215 5.64 11.43 2.45
C SER A 215 6.56 12.62 2.62
N ALA A 216 7.00 13.13 1.48
CA ALA A 216 7.69 14.41 1.37
C ALA A 216 7.11 15.20 0.21
N GLY A 217 7.14 16.52 0.26
CA GLY A 217 6.78 17.33 -0.90
C GLY A 217 6.57 18.80 -0.62
N PRO A 218 6.30 19.60 -1.67
CA PRO A 218 6.09 21.03 -1.53
C PRO A 218 4.75 21.35 -0.83
N GLU A 219 4.79 22.37 0.03
CA GLU A 219 3.61 23.00 0.61
C GLU A 219 3.67 24.52 0.41
N MET A 220 2.53 25.07 0.03
CA MET A 220 2.29 26.49 -0.18
C MET A 220 1.22 26.96 0.80
N GLN A 221 1.43 28.12 1.43
CA GLN A 221 0.46 28.77 2.29
C GLN A 221 0.23 30.20 1.81
N LEU A 222 -1.03 30.63 1.80
CA LEU A 222 -1.42 31.96 1.36
C LEU A 222 -2.58 32.47 2.22
N GLY A 223 -2.45 33.68 2.75
CA GLY A 223 -3.53 34.33 3.49
C GLY A 223 -3.03 35.34 4.48
N VAL A 224 -3.80 35.55 5.54
CA VAL A 224 -3.43 36.38 6.70
C VAL A 224 -3.09 35.48 7.88
N ARG A 225 -2.31 35.96 8.85
CA ARG A 225 -1.88 35.11 9.98
C ARG A 225 -3.06 34.47 10.74
N SER A 226 -4.17 35.17 10.88
CA SER A 226 -5.37 34.64 11.54
C SER A 226 -6.08 33.54 10.76
N LEU A 227 -5.92 33.51 9.43
CA LEU A 227 -6.56 32.54 8.55
C LEU A 227 -5.80 32.48 7.21
N TYR A 228 -5.24 31.32 6.91
CA TYR A 228 -4.57 31.06 5.63
C TYR A 228 -5.05 29.75 5.02
N VAL A 229 -4.99 29.69 3.70
CA VAL A 229 -5.16 28.47 2.92
C VAL A 229 -3.81 27.77 2.82
N THR A 230 -3.81 26.46 2.93
CA THR A 230 -2.65 25.61 2.64
C THR A 230 -2.94 24.72 1.46
N LEU A 231 -2.00 24.62 0.52
CA LEU A 231 -2.03 23.73 -0.64
C LEU A 231 -0.72 22.95 -0.66
N GLY A 232 -0.76 21.64 -0.79
CA GLY A 232 0.44 20.82 -0.80
C GLY A 232 0.32 19.65 -1.76
N ARG A 233 1.46 19.22 -2.31
CA ARG A 233 1.57 17.97 -3.05
C ARG A 233 2.56 17.08 -2.32
N ARG A 234 2.10 15.91 -1.90
CA ARG A 234 2.88 14.92 -1.17
C ARG A 234 3.23 13.76 -2.09
N PHE A 235 4.51 13.40 -2.12
CA PHE A 235 5.02 12.22 -2.80
C PHE A 235 5.07 11.08 -1.77
N LEU A 236 4.26 10.05 -2.01
CA LEU A 236 4.25 8.79 -1.27
C LEU A 236 4.95 7.72 -2.13
N LYS A 237 5.30 6.59 -1.52
CA LYS A 237 5.86 5.45 -2.25
C LYS A 237 4.86 4.89 -3.28
N GLU A 238 3.56 4.97 -2.99
CA GLU A 238 2.47 4.42 -3.80
C GLU A 238 1.84 5.46 -4.76
N GLY A 239 2.27 6.72 -4.74
CA GLY A 239 1.76 7.74 -5.66
C GLY A 239 1.87 9.17 -5.15
N THR A 240 1.05 10.07 -5.69
CA THR A 240 1.04 11.48 -5.27
C THR A 240 -0.30 11.86 -4.68
N MET A 241 -0.29 12.49 -3.51
CA MET A 241 -1.49 13.02 -2.86
C MET A 241 -1.48 14.55 -2.95
N THR A 242 -2.56 15.12 -3.47
CA THR A 242 -2.80 16.57 -3.40
C THR A 242 -3.63 16.86 -2.16
N ALA A 243 -3.17 17.80 -1.32
CA ALA A 243 -3.84 18.22 -0.11
C ALA A 243 -4.13 19.71 -0.12
N TYR A 244 -5.29 20.09 0.40
CA TYR A 244 -5.68 21.48 0.59
C TYR A 244 -6.36 21.67 1.94
N GLY A 245 -6.32 22.87 2.51
CA GLY A 245 -6.82 23.08 3.85
C GLY A 245 -6.79 24.51 4.32
N LEU A 246 -7.13 24.70 5.59
CA LEU A 246 -7.14 25.98 6.29
C LEU A 246 -6.28 25.88 7.54
N GLY A 247 -5.60 26.98 7.88
CA GLY A 247 -4.83 27.08 9.11
C GLY A 247 -4.90 28.45 9.72
N SER A 248 -4.47 28.53 10.96
CA SER A 248 -4.29 29.77 11.71
C SER A 248 -2.89 29.80 12.30
N SER A 249 -2.45 30.98 12.75
CA SER A 249 -1.15 31.20 13.37
C SER A 249 -1.32 32.06 14.62
N PHE A 250 -0.90 31.49 15.74
CA PHE A 250 -0.88 32.11 17.06
C PHE A 250 0.57 32.47 17.39
N LEU A 251 0.88 33.75 17.45
CA LEU A 251 2.22 34.20 17.80
C LEU A 251 2.43 33.98 19.30
N LEU A 252 3.46 33.21 19.65
CA LEU A 252 3.85 32.94 21.04
C LEU A 252 4.94 33.92 21.50
N SER A 253 5.89 34.23 20.61
CA SER A 253 6.93 35.23 20.80
C SER A 253 7.36 35.82 19.45
N HIS A 254 8.36 36.72 19.43
CA HIS A 254 8.79 37.40 18.20
C HIS A 254 9.08 36.43 17.03
N ASN A 255 9.75 35.31 17.33
CA ASN A 255 10.16 34.32 16.34
C ASN A 255 9.41 32.99 16.45
N PHE A 256 8.54 32.80 17.45
CA PHE A 256 7.80 31.55 17.63
C PHE A 256 6.31 31.73 17.41
N SER A 257 5.71 30.81 16.67
CA SER A 257 4.26 30.72 16.51
C SER A 257 3.75 29.28 16.56
N LEU A 258 2.55 29.09 17.10
CA LEU A 258 1.81 27.84 17.00
C LEU A 258 0.83 27.94 15.83
N ASN A 259 0.92 27.00 14.89
CA ASN A 259 0.19 27.02 13.64
C ASN A 259 -0.68 25.76 13.52
N PRO A 260 -1.89 25.75 14.13
CA PRO A 260 -2.84 24.69 13.88
C PRO A 260 -3.39 24.80 12.47
N SER A 261 -3.46 23.68 11.76
CA SER A 261 -4.09 23.60 10.44
C SER A 261 -4.82 22.29 10.23
N TYR A 262 -5.84 22.33 9.41
CA TYR A 262 -6.60 21.18 8.98
C TYR A 262 -6.50 21.05 7.46
N THR A 263 -6.13 19.87 6.99
CA THR A 263 -5.95 19.57 5.56
C THR A 263 -6.74 18.34 5.14
N TYR A 264 -7.32 18.39 3.96
CA TYR A 264 -7.91 17.24 3.28
C TYR A 264 -7.06 16.87 2.06
N GLY A 265 -6.60 15.63 2.02
CA GLY A 265 -5.81 15.05 0.94
C GLY A 265 -6.57 13.98 0.18
N VAL A 266 -6.34 13.87 -1.13
CA VAL A 266 -6.87 12.76 -1.94
C VAL A 266 -5.74 12.09 -2.69
N LEU A 267 -5.54 10.81 -2.42
CA LEU A 267 -4.70 9.92 -3.22
C LEU A 267 -5.61 9.19 -4.21
N ARG A 268 -5.35 9.39 -5.50
CA ARG A 268 -5.99 8.63 -6.57
C ARG A 268 -4.95 7.66 -7.11
N GLN A 269 -5.20 6.37 -6.90
CA GLN A 269 -4.39 5.31 -7.47
C GLN A 269 -5.32 4.48 -8.36
N ASP A 270 -5.25 4.76 -9.67
CA ASP A 270 -5.92 3.96 -10.67
C ASP A 270 -4.95 2.84 -11.08
N GLU A 271 -4.93 1.74 -10.31
CA GLU A 271 -4.21 0.54 -10.72
C GLU A 271 -5.02 -0.20 -11.79
N ARG A 272 -4.73 0.09 -13.06
CA ARG A 272 -5.13 -0.79 -14.17
C ARG A 272 -4.20 -1.99 -14.26
N ASN A 273 -4.02 -2.70 -13.14
CA ASN A 273 -3.31 -3.96 -13.15
C ASN A 273 -4.25 -5.04 -13.68
N ILE A 274 -4.36 -5.11 -15.01
CA ILE A 274 -5.04 -6.20 -15.70
C ILE A 274 -4.17 -7.44 -15.53
N ILE A 275 -4.33 -8.12 -14.41
CA ILE A 275 -3.71 -9.43 -14.20
C ILE A 275 -4.62 -10.44 -14.90
N SER A 276 -4.34 -10.73 -16.18
CA SER A 276 -4.97 -11.86 -16.86
C SER A 276 -4.34 -13.16 -16.34
N GLN A 277 -4.81 -13.65 -15.20
CA GLN A 277 -4.67 -15.05 -14.86
C GLN A 277 -5.88 -15.80 -15.41
N LYS A 278 -5.67 -16.57 -16.49
CA LYS A 278 -6.71 -17.38 -17.17
C LYS A 278 -7.87 -16.58 -17.81
N GLY A 279 -7.62 -15.35 -18.28
CA GLY A 279 -8.65 -14.55 -18.97
C GLY A 279 -9.65 -13.83 -18.06
N ILE A 280 -9.50 -13.94 -16.74
CA ILE A 280 -10.26 -13.13 -15.79
C ILE A 280 -9.56 -11.79 -15.66
N LEU A 281 -10.24 -10.72 -16.07
CA LEU A 281 -9.78 -9.35 -15.90
C LEU A 281 -10.06 -8.93 -14.45
N PHE A 282 -8.99 -8.66 -13.70
CA PHE A 282 -9.07 -7.99 -12.41
C PHE A 282 -8.67 -6.54 -12.60
N GLY A 283 -9.44 -5.63 -12.03
CA GLY A 283 -9.08 -4.23 -11.92
C GLY A 283 -9.47 -3.74 -10.54
N SER A 284 -8.65 -2.92 -9.92
CA SER A 284 -8.98 -2.31 -8.62
C SER A 284 -8.82 -0.80 -8.73
N ARG A 285 -9.87 -0.08 -8.35
CA ARG A 285 -9.81 1.37 -8.22
C ARG A 285 -9.74 1.73 -6.75
N MET A 286 -8.67 2.39 -6.34
CA MET A 286 -8.49 2.82 -4.97
C MET A 286 -8.51 4.35 -4.87
N LYS A 287 -9.38 4.85 -3.99
CA LYS A 287 -9.42 6.26 -3.61
C LYS A 287 -9.22 6.35 -2.11
N VAL A 288 -8.16 7.04 -1.69
CA VAL A 288 -7.89 7.31 -0.28
C VAL A 288 -8.10 8.79 -0.02
N GLY A 289 -9.02 9.12 0.87
CA GLY A 289 -9.17 10.46 1.44
C GLY A 289 -8.44 10.54 2.78
N GLU A 290 -7.69 11.60 3.01
CA GLU A 290 -6.98 11.85 4.28
C GLU A 290 -7.47 13.15 4.89
N HIS A 291 -8.08 13.09 6.07
CA HIS A 291 -8.33 14.25 6.93
C HIS A 291 -7.16 14.36 7.89
N GLN A 292 -6.49 15.51 7.98
CA GLN A 292 -5.34 15.66 8.85
C GLN A 292 -5.37 16.98 9.61
N LEU A 293 -5.32 16.89 10.94
CA LEU A 293 -5.07 18.00 11.84
C LEU A 293 -3.57 18.08 12.13
N LYS A 294 -2.97 19.25 11.95
CA LYS A 294 -1.56 19.53 12.25
C LYS A 294 -1.48 20.56 13.37
N LEU A 295 -0.60 20.34 14.34
CA LEU A 295 -0.28 21.31 15.39
C LEU A 295 1.19 21.70 15.30
N MET A 296 1.51 22.68 14.46
CA MET A 296 2.89 22.97 14.08
C MET A 296 3.48 24.08 14.95
N LEU A 297 4.57 23.82 15.65
CA LEU A 297 5.41 24.87 16.21
C LEU A 297 6.32 25.39 15.09
N GLN A 298 6.25 26.69 14.82
CA GLN A 298 7.06 27.36 13.80
C GLN A 298 8.04 28.33 14.46
N TYR A 299 9.29 28.25 14.04
CA TYR A 299 10.37 29.16 14.38
C TYR A 299 10.79 29.95 13.12
N ALA A 300 10.66 31.27 13.15
CA ALA A 300 11.20 32.16 12.12
C ALA A 300 12.70 32.34 12.38
N VAL A 301 13.53 31.74 11.51
CA VAL A 301 14.98 31.92 11.55
C VAL A 301 15.34 33.35 11.16
N ASP A 302 14.59 33.89 10.20
CA ASP A 302 14.66 35.27 9.72
C ASP A 302 13.27 35.67 9.16
N GLU A 303 13.11 36.91 8.68
CA GLU A 303 11.87 37.40 8.07
C GLU A 303 11.39 36.54 6.89
N LYS A 304 12.34 35.90 6.20
CA LYS A 304 12.11 35.11 4.99
C LYS A 304 12.15 33.61 5.19
N ILE A 305 12.76 33.09 6.26
CA ILE A 305 12.97 31.65 6.43
C ILE A 305 12.31 31.20 7.72
N SER A 306 11.49 30.15 7.63
CA SER A 306 10.88 29.53 8.80
C SER A 306 11.06 28.03 8.78
N VAL A 307 11.27 27.47 9.97
CA VAL A 307 11.30 26.04 10.24
C VAL A 307 10.07 25.72 11.06
N ARG A 308 9.43 24.58 10.79
CA ARG A 308 8.25 24.15 11.54
C ARG A 308 8.32 22.66 11.83
N VAL A 309 7.82 22.26 12.99
CA VAL A 309 7.76 20.87 13.42
C VAL A 309 6.55 20.67 14.34
N GLY A 310 5.89 19.53 14.27
CA GLY A 310 4.79 19.23 15.19
C GLY A 310 4.11 17.90 14.93
N PRO A 311 3.25 17.46 15.87
CA PRO A 311 2.44 16.28 15.67
C PRO A 311 1.37 16.51 14.62
N THR A 312 0.96 15.40 13.99
CA THR A 312 -0.18 15.35 13.08
C THR A 312 -1.12 14.23 13.49
N PHE A 313 -2.41 14.45 13.32
CA PHE A 313 -3.47 13.49 13.58
C PHE A 313 -4.20 13.27 12.27
N SER A 314 -4.03 12.10 11.67
CA SER A 314 -4.64 11.76 10.40
C SER A 314 -5.78 10.76 10.59
N HIS A 315 -6.88 10.97 9.89
CA HIS A 315 -7.98 10.05 9.70
C HIS A 315 -8.12 9.75 8.20
N LEU A 316 -7.83 8.50 7.83
CA LEU A 316 -7.83 8.01 6.46
C LEU A 316 -9.14 7.27 6.19
N VAL A 317 -9.77 7.60 5.07
CA VAL A 317 -10.94 6.90 4.53
C VAL A 317 -10.53 6.29 3.20
N MET A 318 -10.34 4.97 3.19
CA MET A 318 -9.96 4.20 2.02
C MET A 318 -11.19 3.55 1.41
N ARG A 319 -11.48 3.89 0.17
CA ARG A 319 -12.54 3.30 -0.64
C ARG A 319 -11.91 2.54 -1.78
N ARG A 320 -12.14 1.23 -1.81
CA ARG A 320 -11.66 0.34 -2.86
C ARG A 320 -12.84 -0.27 -3.58
N LEU A 321 -12.77 -0.23 -4.91
CA LEU A 321 -13.72 -0.86 -5.81
C LEU A 321 -12.97 -1.89 -6.64
N ASP A 322 -13.23 -3.16 -6.33
CA ASP A 322 -12.60 -4.30 -7.00
C ASP A 322 -13.56 -4.87 -8.04
N TYR A 323 -13.08 -4.99 -9.28
CA TYR A 323 -13.82 -5.56 -10.41
C TYR A 323 -13.34 -6.98 -10.67
N PHE A 324 -14.29 -7.91 -10.71
CA PHE A 324 -14.07 -9.32 -11.02
C PHE A 324 -14.90 -9.70 -12.24
N ALA A 325 -14.27 -10.25 -13.28
CA ALA A 325 -15.02 -10.88 -14.36
C ALA A 325 -15.63 -12.21 -13.86
N GLN A 326 -16.94 -12.21 -13.62
CA GLN A 326 -17.67 -13.36 -13.13
C GLN A 326 -18.16 -14.17 -14.35
N SER A 327 -17.25 -14.93 -14.94
CA SER A 327 -17.45 -15.80 -16.13
C SER A 327 -17.88 -15.08 -17.43
N ILE A 328 -17.54 -15.69 -18.56
CA ILE A 328 -18.08 -15.32 -19.87
C ILE A 328 -19.25 -16.27 -20.11
N GLU A 329 -20.48 -15.82 -19.94
CA GLU A 329 -21.64 -16.57 -20.41
C GLU A 329 -21.67 -16.41 -21.94
N LEU A 330 -21.20 -17.43 -22.65
CA LEU A 330 -21.52 -17.59 -24.07
C LEU A 330 -23.02 -17.85 -24.14
N ALA A 331 -23.79 -16.85 -24.58
CA ALA A 331 -25.18 -17.05 -24.93
C ALA A 331 -25.21 -17.96 -26.18
N THR A 332 -25.17 -19.27 -25.97
CA THR A 332 -25.58 -20.22 -27.01
C THR A 332 -27.05 -19.94 -27.27
N MET A 333 -27.35 -19.17 -28.31
CA MET A 333 -28.67 -19.16 -28.93
C MET A 333 -28.87 -20.56 -29.49
N ALA A 334 -29.38 -21.46 -28.66
CA ALA A 334 -29.88 -22.75 -29.11
C ALA A 334 -31.03 -22.45 -30.06
N SER A 335 -30.78 -22.63 -31.36
CA SER A 335 -31.86 -22.81 -32.33
C SER A 335 -32.73 -23.98 -31.80
N PRO A 336 -34.07 -23.83 -31.69
CA PRO A 336 -34.94 -24.79 -31.01
C PRO A 336 -35.12 -26.14 -31.75
N ALA A 337 -34.20 -26.53 -32.63
CA ALA A 337 -34.24 -27.79 -33.34
C ALA A 337 -33.19 -28.76 -32.78
N GLN A 338 -33.67 -29.87 -32.22
CA GLN A 338 -32.93 -31.08 -31.81
C GLN A 338 -32.55 -31.16 -30.32
N ALA A 339 -33.55 -31.52 -29.51
CA ALA A 339 -33.35 -32.19 -28.24
C ALA A 339 -32.83 -33.62 -28.49
N GLY A 340 -31.51 -33.78 -28.47
CA GLY A 340 -30.83 -35.07 -28.51
C GLY A 340 -29.59 -34.99 -27.62
N GLN A 341 -29.55 -35.84 -26.60
CA GLN A 341 -28.56 -35.90 -25.52
C GLN A 341 -27.13 -35.53 -25.95
N THR A 342 -26.60 -34.44 -25.38
CA THR A 342 -25.16 -34.18 -25.37
C THR A 342 -24.71 -33.95 -23.93
N THR A 343 -23.90 -34.87 -23.42
CA THR A 343 -23.13 -34.74 -22.19
C THR A 343 -21.97 -33.78 -22.45
N THR A 344 -22.12 -32.53 -22.01
CA THR A 344 -21.08 -31.51 -22.12
C THR A 344 -20.02 -31.73 -21.05
N ARG A 345 -18.85 -32.22 -21.48
CA ARG A 345 -17.59 -32.20 -20.74
C ARG A 345 -16.97 -30.81 -20.93
N PHE A 346 -16.81 -30.04 -19.85
CA PHE A 346 -16.27 -28.67 -19.92
C PHE A 346 -14.74 -28.67 -19.79
N ASP A 347 -14.04 -28.82 -20.91
CA ASP A 347 -12.62 -28.44 -21.02
C ASP A 347 -12.51 -26.99 -21.52
N TYR A 348 -12.23 -26.05 -20.60
CA TYR A 348 -12.17 -24.62 -20.92
C TYR A 348 -10.86 -24.25 -21.65
N TYR A 349 -10.91 -24.27 -22.98
CA TYR A 349 -10.09 -23.42 -23.86
C TYR A 349 -10.99 -22.89 -24.98
N TYR A 350 -11.75 -21.82 -24.70
CA TYR A 350 -12.53 -21.15 -25.75
C TYR A 350 -11.68 -20.06 -26.42
N GLN A 351 -11.36 -20.26 -27.69
CA GLN A 351 -11.17 -19.16 -28.63
C GLN A 351 -12.57 -18.60 -28.91
N VAL A 352 -12.86 -17.40 -28.40
CA VAL A 352 -14.11 -16.70 -28.70
C VAL A 352 -14.00 -16.18 -30.14
N GLU A 353 -14.85 -16.67 -31.05
CA GLU A 353 -14.99 -16.09 -32.38
C GLU A 353 -15.51 -14.64 -32.26
N PRO A 354 -14.92 -13.64 -32.96
CA PRO A 354 -15.26 -12.22 -32.80
C PRO A 354 -16.72 -11.85 -33.14
N SER A 355 -17.50 -12.77 -33.71
CA SER A 355 -18.82 -12.51 -34.28
C SER A 355 -19.99 -12.78 -33.33
N GLN A 356 -19.78 -13.39 -32.16
CA GLN A 356 -20.86 -13.64 -31.20
C GLN A 356 -20.90 -12.58 -30.07
N PRO A 357 -22.08 -12.02 -29.76
CA PRO A 357 -22.22 -11.10 -28.63
C PRO A 357 -21.96 -11.85 -27.33
N SER A 358 -20.79 -11.60 -26.73
CA SER A 358 -20.46 -12.10 -25.39
C SER A 358 -20.78 -11.03 -24.35
N GLY A 359 -21.61 -11.39 -23.36
CA GLY A 359 -21.87 -10.56 -22.20
C GLY A 359 -20.87 -10.90 -21.09
N VAL A 360 -20.01 -9.94 -20.72
CA VAL A 360 -19.16 -10.11 -19.53
C VAL A 360 -19.92 -9.59 -18.32
N ARG A 361 -20.30 -10.47 -17.40
CA ARG A 361 -20.83 -10.05 -16.10
C ARG A 361 -19.65 -9.63 -15.22
N MET A 362 -19.68 -8.38 -14.76
CA MET A 362 -18.69 -7.88 -13.80
C MET A 362 -19.30 -7.83 -12.41
N LEU A 363 -18.66 -8.50 -11.46
CA LEU A 363 -18.92 -8.33 -10.04
C LEU A 363 -18.06 -7.19 -9.52
N ALA A 364 -18.70 -6.17 -8.93
CA ALA A 364 -18.01 -5.06 -8.29
C ALA A 364 -18.15 -5.19 -6.77
N ILE A 365 -17.02 -5.34 -6.07
CA ILE A 365 -16.99 -5.38 -4.60
C ILE A 365 -16.52 -4.02 -4.10
N TYR A 366 -17.36 -3.37 -3.29
CA TYR A 366 -17.03 -2.11 -2.62
C TYR A 366 -16.57 -2.40 -1.19
N THR A 367 -15.37 -1.95 -0.85
CA THR A 367 -14.83 -2.01 0.51
C THR A 367 -14.46 -0.61 0.99
N GLU A 368 -14.86 -0.30 2.23
CA GLU A 368 -14.54 0.98 2.89
C GLU A 368 -13.88 0.70 4.23
N ASN A 369 -12.61 1.09 4.33
CA ASN A 369 -11.82 0.94 5.54
C ASN A 369 -11.43 2.33 6.06
N THR A 370 -11.41 2.48 7.38
CA THR A 370 -11.02 3.72 8.05
C THR A 370 -9.87 3.46 9.00
N TYR A 371 -8.89 4.37 9.00
CA TYR A 371 -7.68 4.26 9.82
C TYR A 371 -7.37 5.60 10.47
N SER A 372 -7.08 5.62 11.76
CA SER A 372 -6.61 6.81 12.47
C SER A 372 -5.15 6.61 12.86
N ARG A 373 -4.31 7.63 12.66
CA ARG A 373 -2.89 7.59 13.03
C ARG A 373 -2.42 8.90 13.63
N ILE A 374 -1.44 8.80 14.50
CA ILE A 374 -0.66 9.93 15.02
C ILE A 374 0.71 9.88 14.36
N GLY A 375 1.16 11.01 13.82
CA GLY A 375 2.46 11.14 13.16
C GLY A 375 3.13 12.46 13.53
N TRP A 376 4.20 12.78 12.81
CA TRP A 376 4.90 14.05 12.90
C TRP A 376 5.07 14.65 11.51
N GLU A 377 5.18 15.97 11.43
CA GLU A 377 5.56 16.67 10.22
C GLU A 377 6.64 17.69 10.59
N ALA A 378 7.63 17.86 9.71
CA ALA A 378 8.62 18.91 9.77
C ALA A 378 8.74 19.58 8.41
N GLY A 379 9.13 20.84 8.37
CA GLY A 379 9.32 21.54 7.10
C GLY A 379 10.12 22.82 7.22
N VAL A 380 10.63 23.26 6.08
CA VAL A 380 11.32 24.54 5.91
C VAL A 380 10.60 25.31 4.82
N ALA A 381 10.29 26.58 5.07
CA ALA A 381 9.54 27.41 4.15
C ALA A 381 10.12 28.82 4.02
N LEU A 382 10.10 29.31 2.79
CA LEU A 382 10.37 30.69 2.43
C LEU A 382 9.08 31.50 2.53
N ARG A 383 9.12 32.60 3.29
CA ARG A 383 7.99 33.46 3.58
C ARG A 383 8.19 34.84 2.97
N LEU A 384 7.14 35.36 2.34
CA LEU A 384 7.03 36.73 1.84
C LEU A 384 5.86 37.41 2.55
N ASN A 385 6.11 38.55 3.19
CA ASN A 385 5.07 39.36 3.83
C ASN A 385 4.79 40.58 2.96
N PHE A 386 3.54 40.78 2.53
CA PHE A 386 3.15 41.88 1.62
C PHE A 386 2.73 43.15 2.34
N SER A 387 2.57 43.12 3.66
CA SER A 387 2.23 44.31 4.47
C SER A 387 3.45 44.81 5.23
N GLN A 388 4.33 45.51 4.54
CA GLN A 388 5.18 46.50 5.16
C GLN A 388 4.56 47.87 4.88
N ARG A 389 3.76 48.39 5.81
CA ARG A 389 3.62 49.85 5.91
C ARG A 389 4.71 50.31 6.86
N LYS A 390 5.63 51.12 6.32
CA LYS A 390 6.62 51.90 7.06
C LYS A 390 5.96 52.74 8.14
#